data_AF-A0A7V3BWZ9-F1
#
_entry.id   AF-A0A7V3BWZ9-F1
#
_cell.length_a   1.000
_cell.length_b   1.000
_cell.length_c   1.000
_cell.angle_alpha   90.00
_cell.angle_beta   90.00
_cell.angle_gamma   90.00
#
_symmetry.space_group_name_H-M   'P 1'
#
loop_
_entity.id
_entity.type
_entity.pdbx_description
1 polymer ?
#
loop_
_entity_poly.entity_id
_entity_poly.type
_entity_poly.pdbx_seq_one_letter_code
_entity_poly.pdbx_strand_id
1 'polypeptide(L)'
;MGPGPRRPGERPGLPRRRGLLPARSRAAVDPGVRRPRPGPGGARALRGRRPDHGAAPAGGGGSARARDPGGGRSRTRAVTGPGRGALPVRGGAVRRPRSRPGSLTLLLCAAAALFLTTTGTRLAASQEAVLTANETDEEVPAAEPWDPFWDGLPQIDIPVSAQTVTPPMGGRGSTMSARAVHDGQTLFLLVEWSDPSADRSLGRTEDFTDAVAVQFPAAGGTRVPAFCMGDPTAEVNIWQWRAAWQADVNRGYRGSVRHTYPNAVVDAYPFPDDPLFQPGLEADNPFSQTDRRSAVDNLIAGGFGTLTADPFAQVAGWGQWREGVWRVVFTRPLEVGREGNVRLRRDTWTDVAFAIWDGAAEERDGMKSVANFIALDVEPEPLGTGGFPEWPLLLVLGAWVAIATIVALDLPRAGR
;
A
#
# COMPACT_ATOMS: atom_id res chain seq x y z
N MET A 1 61.25 48.90 -45.20
CA MET A 1 60.81 47.52 -45.52
C MET A 1 60.51 46.81 -44.21
N GLY A 2 59.25 46.36 -44.05
CA GLY A 2 58.82 45.33 -43.08
C GLY A 2 58.62 45.75 -41.61
N PRO A 3 57.37 45.86 -41.10
CA PRO A 3 57.09 45.84 -39.68
C PRO A 3 56.92 44.39 -39.20
N GLY A 4 57.66 44.00 -38.14
CA GLY A 4 57.40 42.78 -37.38
C GLY A 4 56.25 42.99 -36.39
N PRO A 5 55.28 42.06 -36.25
CA PRO A 5 54.01 42.36 -35.59
C PRO A 5 54.00 42.12 -34.07
N ARG A 6 52.97 42.70 -33.46
CA ARG A 6 52.68 42.94 -32.04
C ARG A 6 52.32 41.67 -31.24
N ARG A 7 52.56 41.69 -29.92
CA ARG A 7 51.79 40.96 -28.88
C ARG A 7 50.47 41.75 -28.58
N PRO A 8 49.43 41.29 -27.83
CA PRO A 8 49.18 40.05 -27.06
C PRO A 8 47.73 39.47 -27.21
N GLY A 9 47.42 38.39 -26.47
CA GLY A 9 46.10 37.87 -26.07
C GLY A 9 44.81 38.29 -26.78
N GLU A 10 44.28 37.39 -27.61
CA GLU A 10 42.85 37.19 -27.90
C GLU A 10 42.71 35.80 -28.54
N ARG A 11 41.95 34.87 -27.95
CA ARG A 11 41.61 33.60 -28.60
C ARG A 11 40.42 33.84 -29.54
N PRO A 12 40.46 33.40 -30.81
CA PRO A 12 39.34 33.60 -31.73
C PRO A 12 38.10 32.85 -31.26
N GLY A 13 36.97 33.56 -31.16
CA GLY A 13 35.67 32.94 -30.96
C GLY A 13 35.29 32.06 -32.16
N LEU A 14 34.86 30.83 -31.89
CA LEU A 14 34.21 29.97 -32.87
C LEU A 14 32.84 30.57 -33.25
N PRO A 15 32.48 30.65 -34.55
CA PRO A 15 31.20 31.20 -34.96
C PRO A 15 30.06 30.23 -34.57
N ARG A 16 29.14 30.72 -33.73
CA ARG A 16 27.84 30.07 -33.53
C ARG A 16 27.02 30.18 -34.82
N ARG A 17 27.05 29.15 -35.66
CA ARG A 17 26.01 28.96 -36.69
C ARG A 17 24.71 28.54 -36.00
N ARG A 18 23.76 29.48 -35.90
CA ARG A 18 22.33 29.15 -35.80
C ARG A 18 21.89 28.59 -37.15
N GLY A 19 21.91 27.28 -37.30
CA GLY A 19 21.16 26.59 -38.34
C GLY A 19 19.80 26.19 -37.78
N LEU A 20 18.70 26.58 -38.45
CA LEU A 20 17.41 25.94 -38.23
C LEU A 20 17.55 24.44 -38.52
N LEU A 21 17.11 23.61 -37.57
CA LEU A 21 16.90 22.19 -37.84
C LEU A 21 15.86 22.06 -38.97
N PRO A 22 16.10 21.24 -40.02
CA PRO A 22 15.06 20.97 -40.99
C PRO A 22 13.92 20.19 -40.33
N ALA A 23 12.69 20.58 -40.63
CA ALA A 23 11.50 19.84 -40.24
C ALA A 23 11.63 18.37 -40.69
N ARG A 24 11.40 17.43 -39.77
CA ARG A 24 11.34 16.00 -40.10
C ARG A 24 10.25 15.79 -41.17
N SER A 25 10.66 15.41 -42.37
CA SER A 25 9.74 14.87 -43.36
C SER A 25 9.18 13.55 -42.84
N ARG A 26 7.86 13.46 -42.71
CA ARG A 26 7.17 12.18 -42.58
C ARG A 26 7.57 11.34 -43.79
N ALA A 27 8.20 10.20 -43.57
CA ALA A 27 8.43 9.22 -44.62
C ALA A 27 7.08 8.86 -45.24
N ALA A 28 6.92 9.11 -46.54
CA ALA A 28 5.79 8.63 -47.31
C ALA A 28 5.83 7.09 -47.30
N VAL A 29 4.74 6.48 -46.87
CA VAL A 29 4.52 5.04 -47.00
C VAL A 29 4.49 4.70 -48.49
N ASP A 30 5.43 3.88 -48.93
CA ASP A 30 5.46 3.32 -50.29
C ASP A 30 4.19 2.45 -50.51
N PRO A 31 3.31 2.79 -51.48
CA PRO A 31 2.12 2.00 -51.77
C PRO A 31 2.41 0.67 -52.52
N GLY A 32 3.68 0.32 -52.74
CA GLY A 32 4.10 -0.87 -53.49
C GLY A 32 4.26 -2.19 -52.72
N VAL A 33 4.23 -2.19 -51.38
CA VAL A 33 4.51 -3.43 -50.62
C VAL A 33 3.22 -4.24 -50.41
N ARG A 34 3.00 -5.23 -51.29
CA ARG A 34 1.93 -6.23 -51.14
C ARG A 34 2.14 -7.05 -49.86
N ARG A 35 1.15 -7.05 -48.97
CA ARG A 35 1.06 -7.96 -47.82
C ARG A 35 1.04 -9.43 -48.29
N PRO A 36 1.73 -10.37 -47.61
CA PRO A 36 1.57 -11.78 -47.91
C PRO A 36 0.16 -12.24 -47.52
N ARG A 37 -0.52 -12.93 -48.44
CA ARG A 37 -1.80 -13.61 -48.19
C ARG A 37 -1.58 -14.83 -47.27
N PRO A 38 -2.53 -15.18 -46.39
CA PRO A 38 -2.50 -16.44 -45.68
C PRO A 38 -2.91 -17.57 -46.63
N GLY A 39 -2.01 -18.52 -46.85
CA GLY A 39 -2.27 -19.77 -47.57
C GLY A 39 -2.76 -20.88 -46.62
N PRO A 40 -3.57 -21.85 -47.10
CA PRO A 40 -4.26 -22.82 -46.26
C PRO A 40 -3.46 -24.12 -46.06
N GLY A 41 -3.70 -24.77 -44.91
CA GLY A 41 -3.68 -26.23 -44.78
C GLY A 41 -2.32 -26.92 -44.61
N GLY A 42 -2.12 -27.55 -43.46
CA GLY A 42 -0.99 -28.47 -43.26
C GLY A 42 -0.86 -29.02 -41.84
N ALA A 43 -1.89 -29.73 -41.36
CA ALA A 43 -1.78 -30.54 -40.16
C ALA A 43 -0.73 -31.65 -40.40
N ARG A 44 0.35 -31.66 -39.63
CA ARG A 44 1.27 -32.80 -39.57
C ARG A 44 1.41 -33.27 -38.13
N ALA A 45 0.74 -34.38 -37.85
CA ALA A 45 0.85 -35.13 -36.61
C ALA A 45 2.27 -35.69 -36.44
N LEU A 46 2.86 -35.48 -35.26
CA LEU A 46 4.02 -36.25 -34.81
C LEU A 46 3.53 -37.29 -33.81
N ARG A 47 3.39 -38.53 -34.28
CA ARG A 47 3.26 -39.73 -33.45
C ARG A 47 4.66 -40.20 -33.01
N GLY A 48 4.82 -40.34 -31.70
CA GLY A 48 5.25 -41.60 -31.09
C GLY A 48 6.74 -41.81 -30.85
N ARG A 49 7.11 -41.90 -29.57
CA ARG A 49 7.88 -43.03 -29.03
C ARG A 49 7.61 -43.16 -27.53
N ARG A 50 7.05 -44.32 -27.14
CA ARG A 50 7.09 -44.88 -25.77
C ARG A 50 8.51 -45.40 -25.48
N PRO A 51 8.80 -45.67 -24.20
CA PRO A 51 8.97 -47.07 -23.84
C PRO A 51 8.12 -47.51 -22.63
N ASP A 52 7.93 -48.82 -22.59
CA ASP A 52 7.01 -49.60 -21.76
C ASP A 52 7.54 -49.96 -20.35
N HIS A 53 6.58 -49.99 -19.43
CA HIS A 53 6.28 -50.94 -18.34
C HIS A 53 7.33 -51.82 -17.62
N GLY A 54 7.22 -51.78 -16.29
CA GLY A 54 7.26 -52.92 -15.35
C GLY A 54 7.56 -52.44 -13.92
N ALA A 55 6.90 -52.80 -12.82
CA ALA A 55 5.68 -53.53 -12.50
C ALA A 55 5.33 -53.20 -11.03
N ALA A 56 4.04 -53.21 -10.67
CA ALA A 56 3.53 -53.13 -9.29
C ALA A 56 3.67 -54.50 -8.57
N PRO A 57 3.30 -54.71 -7.28
CA PRO A 57 1.90 -54.63 -6.76
C PRO A 57 1.85 -54.07 -5.31
N ALA A 58 0.78 -53.96 -4.51
CA ALA A 58 -0.69 -54.03 -4.47
C ALA A 58 -1.05 -53.53 -3.04
N GLY A 59 -2.24 -53.13 -2.62
CA GLY A 59 -3.60 -53.10 -3.14
C GLY A 59 -4.41 -52.16 -2.22
N GLY A 60 -5.47 -51.52 -2.70
CA GLY A 60 -6.85 -51.99 -2.51
C GLY A 60 -7.55 -51.12 -1.46
N GLY A 61 -8.75 -50.59 -1.65
CA GLY A 61 -9.68 -50.64 -2.77
C GLY A 61 -10.98 -49.91 -2.40
N GLY A 62 -11.82 -49.65 -3.41
CA GLY A 62 -13.26 -49.33 -3.32
C GLY A 62 -13.60 -47.88 -2.92
N SER A 63 -14.03 -46.98 -3.82
CA SER A 63 -15.30 -46.95 -4.60
C SER A 63 -16.54 -46.81 -3.70
N ALA A 64 -17.56 -45.99 -3.98
CA ALA A 64 -17.81 -44.87 -4.88
C ALA A 64 -19.26 -44.41 -4.57
N ARG A 65 -19.54 -43.13 -4.84
CA ARG A 65 -20.82 -42.58 -5.33
C ARG A 65 -22.09 -42.63 -4.46
N ALA A 66 -22.43 -41.42 -4.00
CA ALA A 66 -23.55 -40.60 -4.47
C ALA A 66 -24.98 -41.17 -4.42
N ARG A 67 -25.86 -40.52 -3.63
CA ARG A 67 -26.93 -39.59 -4.08
C ARG A 67 -27.89 -39.28 -2.92
N ASP A 68 -28.29 -38.02 -2.86
CA ASP A 68 -29.38 -37.41 -2.07
C ASP A 68 -30.76 -37.80 -2.68
N PRO A 69 -31.96 -37.37 -2.18
CA PRO A 69 -32.43 -36.97 -0.84
C PRO A 69 -33.76 -37.66 -0.40
N GLY A 70 -34.12 -37.49 0.90
CA GLY A 70 -35.48 -37.14 1.34
C GLY A 70 -36.56 -38.22 1.57
N GLY A 71 -37.16 -38.22 2.78
CA GLY A 71 -38.59 -38.54 2.98
C GLY A 71 -38.95 -39.57 4.07
N GLY A 72 -39.80 -39.14 5.02
CA GLY A 72 -40.98 -39.93 5.43
C GLY A 72 -40.92 -40.81 6.68
N ARG A 73 -41.47 -40.28 7.78
CA ARG A 73 -42.32 -40.89 8.83
C ARG A 73 -42.36 -42.43 9.00
N SER A 74 -42.27 -42.87 10.25
CA SER A 74 -43.10 -43.99 10.74
C SER A 74 -43.32 -43.98 12.26
N ARG A 75 -44.62 -44.00 12.62
CA ARG A 75 -45.15 -44.36 13.95
C ARG A 75 -45.18 -45.88 14.08
N THR A 76 -45.05 -46.42 15.29
CA THR A 76 -45.71 -47.67 15.67
C THR A 76 -45.93 -47.75 17.18
N ARG A 77 -46.87 -48.62 17.54
CA ARG A 77 -47.88 -48.47 18.59
C ARG A 77 -47.60 -49.46 19.74
N ALA A 78 -48.23 -49.17 20.88
CA ALA A 78 -48.12 -49.84 22.17
C ALA A 78 -48.54 -51.33 22.21
N VAL A 79 -48.00 -52.04 23.20
CA VAL A 79 -48.55 -53.27 23.79
C VAL A 79 -48.49 -53.16 25.32
N THR A 80 -49.60 -53.49 25.96
CA THR A 80 -49.91 -53.48 27.40
C THR A 80 -49.76 -54.85 28.04
N GLY A 81 -49.34 -54.93 29.31
CA GLY A 81 -49.50 -56.10 30.20
C GLY A 81 -48.72 -55.99 31.52
N PRO A 82 -49.15 -56.62 32.64
CA PRO A 82 -49.34 -55.90 33.91
C PRO A 82 -48.55 -56.42 35.14
N GLY A 83 -48.43 -55.55 36.15
CA GLY A 83 -48.61 -55.90 37.57
C GLY A 83 -47.39 -56.22 38.45
N ARG A 84 -47.13 -55.35 39.43
CA ARG A 84 -47.07 -55.62 40.90
C ARG A 84 -46.03 -54.75 41.63
N GLY A 85 -46.45 -54.19 42.77
CA GLY A 85 -45.68 -54.16 44.01
C GLY A 85 -44.81 -52.92 44.26
N ALA A 86 -45.23 -52.10 45.23
CA ALA A 86 -44.63 -50.84 45.64
C ALA A 86 -43.36 -50.97 46.50
N LEU A 87 -42.48 -49.95 46.43
CA LEU A 87 -41.71 -49.39 47.54
C LEU A 87 -41.60 -47.86 47.34
N PRO A 88 -41.73 -47.02 48.38
CA PRO A 88 -41.77 -45.57 48.20
C PRO A 88 -40.35 -44.99 48.21
N VAL A 89 -39.94 -44.35 47.13
CA VAL A 89 -38.77 -43.45 47.14
C VAL A 89 -39.28 -42.02 47.12
N ARG A 90 -39.00 -41.30 48.20
CA ARG A 90 -39.24 -39.86 48.38
C ARG A 90 -38.84 -39.09 47.12
N GLY A 91 -39.81 -38.46 46.47
CA GLY A 91 -39.58 -37.50 45.41
C GLY A 91 -38.94 -36.23 45.96
N GLY A 92 -37.61 -36.14 45.91
CA GLY A 92 -36.88 -34.88 46.00
C GLY A 92 -37.02 -34.13 44.68
N ALA A 93 -38.05 -33.29 44.55
CA ALA A 93 -38.14 -32.35 43.44
C ALA A 93 -37.02 -31.31 43.59
N VAL A 94 -35.94 -31.47 42.82
CA VAL A 94 -34.94 -30.41 42.64
C VAL A 94 -35.61 -29.28 41.86
N ARG A 95 -36.18 -28.32 42.58
CA ARG A 95 -36.59 -27.02 42.04
C ARG A 95 -35.33 -26.28 41.61
N ARG A 96 -35.05 -26.24 40.30
CA ARG A 96 -34.12 -25.24 39.76
C ARG A 96 -34.73 -23.85 39.99
N PRO A 97 -34.06 -22.92 40.69
CA PRO A 97 -34.57 -21.58 40.84
C PRO A 97 -34.55 -20.90 39.46
N ARG A 98 -35.74 -20.56 38.94
CA ARG A 98 -35.87 -19.57 37.87
C ARG A 98 -35.57 -18.20 38.49
N SER A 99 -34.30 -17.81 38.53
CA SER A 99 -33.91 -16.43 38.81
C SER A 99 -34.38 -15.59 37.62
N ARG A 100 -35.50 -14.88 37.79
CA ARG A 100 -35.82 -13.75 36.91
C ARG A 100 -34.65 -12.77 37.04
N PRO A 101 -34.01 -12.33 35.94
CA PRO A 101 -33.02 -11.27 36.05
C PRO A 101 -33.68 -10.10 36.78
N GLY A 102 -33.08 -9.67 37.89
CA GLY A 102 -33.62 -8.58 38.69
C GLY A 102 -33.77 -7.37 37.78
N SER A 103 -34.89 -6.65 37.92
CA SER A 103 -35.22 -5.41 37.19
C SER A 103 -34.04 -4.43 37.11
N LEU A 104 -33.15 -4.44 38.11
CA LEU A 104 -31.90 -3.70 38.15
C LEU A 104 -30.93 -4.01 36.98
N THR A 105 -30.81 -5.28 36.60
CA THR A 105 -29.92 -5.73 35.51
C THR A 105 -30.44 -5.25 34.16
N LEU A 106 -31.76 -5.28 33.97
CA LEU A 106 -32.42 -4.76 32.77
C LEU A 106 -32.31 -3.24 32.67
N LEU A 107 -32.43 -2.53 33.79
CA LEU A 107 -32.21 -1.07 33.87
C LEU A 107 -30.76 -0.71 33.56
N LEU A 108 -29.79 -1.48 34.06
CA LEU A 108 -28.37 -1.30 33.77
C LEU A 108 -28.03 -1.51 32.29
N CYS A 109 -28.56 -2.57 31.68
CA CYS A 109 -28.39 -2.80 30.25
C CYS A 109 -29.07 -1.71 29.41
N ALA A 110 -30.24 -1.23 29.83
CA ALA A 110 -30.96 -0.15 29.15
C ALA A 110 -30.23 1.20 29.26
N ALA A 111 -29.68 1.53 30.44
CA ALA A 111 -28.89 2.74 30.66
C ALA A 111 -27.58 2.70 29.87
N ALA A 112 -26.90 1.55 29.84
CA ALA A 112 -25.71 1.36 29.00
C ALA A 112 -26.06 1.50 27.50
N ALA A 113 -27.16 0.91 27.04
CA ALA A 113 -27.60 1.02 25.65
C ALA A 113 -27.99 2.47 25.28
N LEU A 114 -28.69 3.18 26.17
CA LEU A 114 -29.05 4.59 25.97
C LEU A 114 -27.80 5.48 25.94
N PHE A 115 -26.86 5.25 26.86
CA PHE A 115 -25.57 5.93 26.85
C PHE A 115 -24.85 5.73 25.52
N LEU A 116 -24.68 4.48 25.09
CA LEU A 116 -24.01 4.11 23.85
C LEU A 116 -24.68 4.69 22.59
N THR A 117 -26.00 4.87 22.61
CA THR A 117 -26.74 5.51 21.50
C THR A 117 -26.61 7.04 21.53
N THR A 118 -26.64 7.66 22.71
CA THR A 118 -26.50 9.12 22.84
C THR A 118 -25.10 9.63 22.56
N THR A 119 -24.06 8.82 22.82
CA THR A 119 -22.66 9.17 22.51
C THR A 119 -22.24 8.80 21.09
N GLY A 120 -23.16 8.29 20.26
CA GLY A 120 -22.85 7.88 18.89
C GLY A 120 -21.86 6.71 18.79
N THR A 121 -21.55 6.03 19.90
CA THR A 121 -20.60 4.92 19.95
C THR A 121 -21.20 3.70 19.26
N ARG A 122 -20.87 3.50 17.98
CA ARG A 122 -21.22 2.30 17.23
C ARG A 122 -20.35 1.13 17.73
N LEU A 123 -20.92 0.27 18.57
CA LEU A 123 -20.26 -0.91 19.17
C LEU A 123 -19.70 -1.93 18.17
N ALA A 124 -20.08 -1.83 16.90
CA ALA A 124 -19.48 -2.56 15.80
C ALA A 124 -19.77 -1.81 14.51
N ALA A 125 -18.99 -0.76 14.23
CA ALA A 125 -18.81 -0.31 12.86
C ALA A 125 -17.58 -1.03 12.32
N SER A 126 -17.76 -1.82 11.26
CA SER A 126 -16.70 -2.07 10.30
C SER A 126 -16.37 -0.70 9.68
N GLN A 127 -15.60 0.13 10.38
CA GLN A 127 -15.14 1.38 9.79
C GLN A 127 -14.15 0.97 8.69
N GLU A 128 -14.46 1.40 7.47
CA GLU A 128 -13.48 1.44 6.41
C GLU A 128 -12.27 2.22 6.93
N ALA A 129 -11.05 1.71 6.74
CA ALA A 129 -9.86 2.40 7.23
C ALA A 129 -9.77 3.75 6.49
N VAL A 130 -9.89 4.86 7.21
CA VAL A 130 -9.74 6.21 6.66
C VAL A 130 -8.41 6.76 7.14
N LEU A 131 -7.56 7.17 6.22
CA LEU A 131 -6.37 7.95 6.50
C LEU A 131 -6.76 9.43 6.56
N THR A 132 -6.83 9.99 7.75
CA THR A 132 -7.15 11.42 7.92
C THR A 132 -5.87 12.25 7.93
N ALA A 133 -5.82 13.25 7.05
CA ALA A 133 -4.80 14.29 7.03
C ALA A 133 -5.39 15.57 7.63
N ASN A 134 -5.19 15.77 8.93
CA ASN A 134 -5.67 16.97 9.62
C ASN A 134 -4.81 18.20 9.30
N GLU A 135 -5.37 19.39 9.53
CA GLU A 135 -4.63 20.64 9.38
C GLU A 135 -3.64 20.87 10.54
N THR A 136 -2.45 21.39 10.24
CA THR A 136 -1.47 21.82 11.24
C THR A 136 -0.95 23.22 10.95
N ASP A 137 -0.77 24.02 12.01
CA ASP A 137 -0.07 25.30 11.96
C ASP A 137 1.43 25.15 12.34
N GLU A 138 1.83 23.96 12.81
CA GLU A 138 3.23 23.66 13.17
C GLU A 138 4.09 23.36 11.94
N GLU A 139 5.37 23.71 12.01
CA GLU A 139 6.32 23.36 10.96
C GLU A 139 6.53 21.85 10.90
N VAL A 140 6.21 21.23 9.76
CA VAL A 140 6.28 19.77 9.60
C VAL A 140 7.72 19.35 9.29
N PRO A 141 8.36 18.49 10.12
CA PRO A 141 9.75 18.05 9.95
C PRO A 141 9.86 16.97 8.86
N ALA A 142 9.59 17.33 7.61
CA ALA A 142 9.50 16.40 6.49
C ALA A 142 10.79 15.62 6.19
N ALA A 143 11.96 16.22 6.46
CA ALA A 143 13.26 15.59 6.28
C ALA A 143 13.67 14.64 7.42
N GLU A 144 12.90 14.62 8.51
CA GLU A 144 13.17 13.85 9.73
C GLU A 144 11.99 12.91 10.05
N PRO A 145 11.87 11.74 9.38
CA PRO A 145 10.76 10.81 9.58
C PRO A 145 10.64 10.24 11.01
N TRP A 146 11.69 10.39 11.82
CA TRP A 146 11.73 9.92 13.22
C TRP A 146 11.55 11.05 14.23
N ASP A 147 11.22 12.26 13.79
CA ASP A 147 10.88 13.36 14.68
C ASP A 147 9.61 13.02 15.50
N PRO A 148 9.57 13.34 16.81
CA PRO A 148 8.42 13.07 17.67
C PRO A 148 7.10 13.68 17.20
N PHE A 149 7.12 14.73 16.36
CA PHE A 149 5.93 15.30 15.71
C PHE A 149 5.04 14.21 15.09
N TRP A 150 5.66 13.24 14.41
CA TRP A 150 4.95 12.17 13.71
C TRP A 150 4.22 11.21 14.64
N ASP A 151 4.72 11.02 15.87
CA ASP A 151 4.14 10.07 16.82
C ASP A 151 2.83 10.60 17.43
N GLY A 152 2.56 11.90 17.31
CA GLY A 152 1.31 12.54 17.74
C GLY A 152 0.16 12.47 16.71
N LEU A 153 0.44 12.06 15.47
CA LEU A 153 -0.57 12.01 14.42
C LEU A 153 -1.40 10.71 14.49
N PRO A 154 -2.67 10.73 14.05
CA PRO A 154 -3.46 9.52 13.88
C PRO A 154 -2.74 8.51 12.97
N GLN A 155 -2.57 7.28 13.46
CA GLN A 155 -2.01 6.17 12.71
C GLN A 155 -3.11 5.18 12.34
N ILE A 156 -3.04 4.68 11.10
CA ILE A 156 -3.78 3.51 10.68
C ILE A 156 -2.81 2.37 10.32
N ASP A 157 -3.22 1.14 10.61
CA ASP A 157 -2.52 -0.06 10.20
C ASP A 157 -3.18 -0.62 8.93
N ILE A 158 -2.38 -0.80 7.89
CA ILE A 158 -2.81 -1.18 6.55
C ILE A 158 -2.24 -2.58 6.25
N PRO A 159 -3.10 -3.60 6.06
CA PRO A 159 -2.64 -4.91 5.63
C PRO A 159 -2.16 -4.85 4.18
N VAL A 160 -0.98 -5.42 3.93
CA VAL A 160 -0.46 -5.63 2.58
C VAL A 160 -0.38 -7.13 2.29
N SER A 161 -0.51 -7.47 1.00
CA SER A 161 -0.44 -8.85 0.53
C SER A 161 0.38 -8.95 -0.74
N ALA A 162 0.86 -10.14 -1.06
CA ALA A 162 1.59 -10.37 -2.30
C ALA A 162 0.75 -9.95 -3.52
N GLN A 163 1.39 -9.28 -4.48
CA GLN A 163 0.78 -9.07 -5.79
C GLN A 163 0.70 -10.42 -6.51
N THR A 164 -0.51 -10.82 -6.91
CA THR A 164 -0.77 -12.08 -7.64
C THR A 164 -1.59 -11.88 -8.92
N VAL A 165 -1.69 -10.65 -9.41
CA VAL A 165 -2.59 -10.29 -10.53
C VAL A 165 -1.92 -10.55 -11.88
N THR A 166 -0.66 -10.15 -12.03
CA THR A 166 0.09 -10.17 -13.29
C THR A 166 1.55 -10.55 -13.02
N PRO A 167 2.13 -11.50 -13.77
CA PRO A 167 3.56 -11.80 -13.67
C PRO A 167 4.46 -10.60 -14.00
N PRO A 168 5.63 -10.45 -13.35
CA PRO A 168 6.11 -11.30 -12.26
C PRO A 168 5.35 -11.02 -10.95
N MET A 169 4.96 -12.10 -10.26
CA MET A 169 4.25 -12.06 -8.97
C MET A 169 5.26 -12.13 -7.83
N GLY A 170 4.98 -11.46 -6.72
CA GLY A 170 5.88 -11.43 -5.55
C GLY A 170 5.25 -10.66 -4.39
N GLY A 171 6.01 -10.39 -3.34
CA GLY A 171 5.49 -9.83 -2.10
C GLY A 171 5.18 -10.89 -1.04
N ARG A 172 4.82 -10.41 0.14
CA ARG A 172 4.39 -11.21 1.28
C ARG A 172 3.21 -10.56 1.98
N GLY A 173 2.52 -11.34 2.81
CA GLY A 173 1.56 -10.76 3.76
C GLY A 173 2.32 -10.08 4.90
N SER A 174 1.99 -8.81 5.18
CA SER A 174 2.49 -8.09 6.35
C SER A 174 1.55 -6.91 6.68
N THR A 175 2.00 -6.04 7.58
CA THR A 175 1.30 -4.82 7.95
C THR A 175 2.27 -3.65 7.82
N MET A 176 1.79 -2.57 7.22
CA MET A 176 2.44 -1.27 7.22
C MET A 176 1.54 -0.27 7.96
N SER A 177 2.07 0.87 8.37
CA SER A 177 1.27 1.94 8.92
C SER A 177 1.45 3.23 8.14
N ALA A 178 0.42 4.07 8.18
CA ALA A 178 0.43 5.37 7.53
C ALA A 178 -0.12 6.45 8.47
N ARG A 179 0.44 7.65 8.36
CA ARG A 179 -0.01 8.87 9.04
C ARG A 179 0.00 10.00 8.03
N ALA A 180 -0.95 10.93 8.11
CA ALA A 180 -1.01 12.05 7.20
C ALA A 180 -1.33 13.35 7.94
N VAL A 181 -0.88 14.47 7.39
CA VAL A 181 -1.12 15.83 7.89
C VAL A 181 -0.99 16.81 6.73
N HIS A 182 -1.60 17.99 6.83
CA HIS A 182 -1.35 19.08 5.90
C HIS A 182 -1.19 20.42 6.61
N ASP A 183 -0.30 21.28 6.11
CA ASP A 183 -0.28 22.73 6.46
C ASP A 183 -1.32 23.52 5.63
N GLY A 184 -2.11 22.77 4.86
CA GLY A 184 -3.15 23.25 3.99
C GLY A 184 -2.66 23.99 2.75
N GLN A 185 -1.36 23.96 2.46
CA GLN A 185 -0.77 24.16 1.13
C GLN A 185 -0.11 22.88 0.61
N THR A 186 0.40 22.04 1.51
CA THR A 186 1.19 20.84 1.26
C THR A 186 0.60 19.67 2.04
N LEU A 187 0.47 18.53 1.37
CA LEU A 187 0.19 17.25 2.01
C LEU A 187 1.52 16.61 2.42
N PHE A 188 1.54 16.08 3.64
CA PHE A 188 2.62 15.26 4.17
C PHE A 188 2.06 13.88 4.52
N LEU A 189 2.74 12.84 4.07
CA LEU A 189 2.31 11.46 4.27
C LEU A 189 3.50 10.64 4.76
N LEU A 190 3.45 10.18 6.00
CA LEU A 190 4.41 9.26 6.57
C LEU A 190 3.95 7.82 6.35
N VAL A 191 4.85 6.99 5.87
CA VAL A 191 4.66 5.56 5.69
C VAL A 191 5.73 4.81 6.47
N GLU A 192 5.32 3.78 7.21
CA GLU A 192 6.19 2.98 8.07
C GLU A 192 5.97 1.48 7.83
N TRP A 193 7.06 0.71 7.68
CA TRP A 193 7.00 -0.75 7.58
C TRP A 193 8.23 -1.41 8.17
N SER A 194 8.08 -2.65 8.63
CA SER A 194 9.20 -3.44 9.13
C SER A 194 9.99 -4.07 7.98
N ASP A 195 11.30 -3.87 8.04
CA ASP A 195 12.28 -4.45 7.13
C ASP A 195 13.59 -4.72 7.87
N PRO A 196 14.00 -5.99 8.08
CA PRO A 196 15.23 -6.32 8.78
C PRO A 196 16.50 -5.81 8.09
N SER A 197 16.46 -5.59 6.77
CA SER A 197 17.56 -5.05 5.99
C SER A 197 17.30 -3.61 5.56
N ALA A 198 18.37 -2.92 5.19
CA ALA A 198 18.33 -1.55 4.70
C ALA A 198 19.03 -1.51 3.35
N ASP A 199 18.37 -2.05 2.33
CA ASP A 199 18.92 -2.30 1.01
C ASP A 199 18.92 -1.01 0.18
N ARG A 200 20.07 -0.34 0.17
CA ARG A 200 20.27 1.04 -0.34
C ARG A 200 21.17 1.12 -1.57
N SER A 201 21.47 -0.01 -2.20
CA SER A 201 22.43 -0.12 -3.31
C SER A 201 21.76 -0.69 -4.54
N LEU A 202 22.15 -0.21 -5.71
CA LEU A 202 21.95 -0.89 -7.01
C LEU A 202 23.30 -1.08 -7.72
N GLY A 203 24.40 -1.11 -6.96
CA GLY A 203 25.76 -1.12 -7.51
C GLY A 203 26.14 -2.45 -8.16
N ARG A 204 25.53 -3.57 -7.73
CA ARG A 204 25.72 -4.91 -8.32
C ARG A 204 24.46 -5.36 -9.04
N THR A 205 24.60 -6.36 -9.91
CA THR A 205 23.48 -6.89 -10.70
C THR A 205 22.45 -7.63 -9.83
N GLU A 206 22.92 -8.20 -8.73
CA GLU A 206 22.12 -8.89 -7.70
C GLU A 206 21.61 -7.96 -6.59
N ASP A 207 21.99 -6.68 -6.60
CA ASP A 207 21.52 -5.73 -5.59
C ASP A 207 20.12 -5.21 -6.00
N PHE A 208 19.15 -5.36 -5.12
CA PHE A 208 17.85 -4.71 -5.21
C PHE A 208 17.69 -3.72 -4.06
N THR A 209 16.80 -2.74 -4.24
CA THR A 209 16.61 -1.65 -3.27
C THR A 209 15.25 -1.76 -2.62
N ASP A 210 15.19 -1.44 -1.33
CA ASP A 210 13.92 -1.23 -0.65
C ASP A 210 13.19 -0.05 -1.30
N ALA A 211 11.87 -0.16 -1.37
CA ALA A 211 11.03 0.89 -1.93
C ALA A 211 9.65 0.89 -1.29
N VAL A 212 9.02 2.07 -1.33
CA VAL A 212 7.60 2.23 -0.99
C VAL A 212 6.96 3.15 -2.01
N ALA A 213 5.71 2.85 -2.36
CA ALA A 213 4.93 3.66 -3.27
C ALA A 213 3.57 3.99 -2.67
N VAL A 214 3.12 5.20 -2.99
CA VAL A 214 1.80 5.70 -2.69
C VAL A 214 1.11 5.96 -4.03
N GLN A 215 -0.13 5.49 -4.17
CA GLN A 215 -0.88 5.57 -5.41
C GLN A 215 -2.23 6.25 -5.18
N PHE A 216 -2.59 7.14 -6.09
CA PHE A 216 -3.85 7.87 -6.11
C PHE A 216 -4.53 7.71 -7.46
N PRO A 217 -5.87 7.79 -7.54
CA PRO A 217 -6.55 8.03 -8.81
C PRO A 217 -6.05 9.32 -9.47
N ALA A 218 -5.75 9.23 -10.77
CA ALA A 218 -5.34 10.39 -11.55
C ALA A 218 -6.52 11.34 -11.80
N ALA A 219 -6.22 12.63 -11.96
CA ALA A 219 -7.18 13.64 -12.39
C ALA A 219 -7.91 13.23 -13.68
N GLY A 220 -9.23 12.98 -13.59
CA GLY A 220 -10.06 12.67 -14.76
C GLY A 220 -10.56 11.22 -14.82
N GLY A 221 -10.14 10.37 -13.88
CA GLY A 221 -10.77 9.06 -13.67
C GLY A 221 -12.27 9.19 -13.39
N THR A 222 -13.07 8.33 -14.00
CA THR A 222 -14.55 8.32 -13.85
C THR A 222 -15.04 7.34 -12.78
N ARG A 223 -14.12 6.57 -12.19
CA ARG A 223 -14.37 5.57 -11.13
C ARG A 223 -13.08 5.28 -10.36
N VAL A 224 -13.20 4.52 -9.27
CA VAL A 224 -12.06 3.95 -8.54
C VAL A 224 -11.25 3.05 -9.50
N PRO A 225 -9.95 3.33 -9.73
CA PRO A 225 -9.08 2.53 -10.59
C PRO A 225 -8.84 1.13 -10.00
N ALA A 226 -8.30 0.23 -10.83
CA ALA A 226 -7.70 -0.98 -10.26
C ALA A 226 -6.52 -0.62 -9.35
N PHE A 227 -6.47 -1.17 -8.13
CA PHE A 227 -5.40 -0.87 -7.16
C PHE A 227 -4.00 -1.25 -7.68
N CYS A 228 -3.93 -2.22 -8.60
CA CYS A 228 -2.71 -2.57 -9.30
C CYS A 228 -2.44 -1.67 -10.52
N MET A 229 -2.04 -0.42 -10.27
CA MET A 229 -1.60 0.54 -11.30
C MET A 229 -2.67 1.02 -12.28
N GLY A 230 -3.94 1.01 -11.88
CA GLY A 230 -5.05 1.53 -12.69
C GLY A 230 -5.42 0.65 -13.87
N ASP A 231 -6.15 1.24 -14.82
CA ASP A 231 -6.60 0.59 -16.04
C ASP A 231 -6.81 1.64 -17.16
N PRO A 232 -7.02 1.23 -18.43
CA PRO A 232 -7.10 2.18 -19.55
C PRO A 232 -8.23 3.21 -19.47
N THR A 233 -9.18 3.04 -18.54
CA THR A 233 -10.31 3.97 -18.33
C THR A 233 -10.18 4.78 -17.04
N ALA A 234 -9.21 4.44 -16.19
CA ALA A 234 -8.98 5.05 -14.90
C ALA A 234 -7.48 4.94 -14.57
N GLU A 235 -6.74 6.00 -14.93
CA GLU A 235 -5.32 6.11 -14.65
C GLU A 235 -5.05 6.40 -13.16
N VAL A 236 -3.81 6.17 -12.74
CA VAL A 236 -3.33 6.45 -11.40
C VAL A 236 -2.07 7.30 -11.45
N ASN A 237 -1.89 8.12 -10.41
CA ASN A 237 -0.65 8.80 -10.10
C ASN A 237 0.05 8.05 -8.95
N ILE A 238 1.32 7.73 -9.13
CA ILE A 238 2.12 6.95 -8.18
C ILE A 238 3.34 7.77 -7.79
N TRP A 239 3.59 7.90 -6.49
CA TRP A 239 4.82 8.45 -5.93
C TRP A 239 5.63 7.28 -5.39
N GLN A 240 6.79 7.01 -5.98
CA GLN A 240 7.63 5.88 -5.57
C GLN A 240 8.94 6.37 -4.97
N TRP A 241 9.12 6.14 -3.68
CA TRP A 241 10.39 6.33 -3.00
C TRP A 241 11.27 5.08 -3.10
N ARG A 242 12.59 5.28 -3.24
CA ARG A 242 13.59 4.20 -3.27
C ARG A 242 14.75 4.48 -2.32
N ALA A 243 15.16 3.49 -1.55
CA ALA A 243 16.28 3.59 -0.61
C ALA A 243 17.61 3.92 -1.30
N ALA A 244 17.84 3.37 -2.49
CA ALA A 244 19.02 3.72 -3.31
C ALA A 244 19.00 5.18 -3.78
N TRP A 245 17.83 5.77 -4.06
CA TRP A 245 17.75 7.16 -4.53
C TRP A 245 17.98 8.09 -3.35
N GLN A 246 17.45 7.73 -2.18
CA GLN A 246 17.78 8.41 -0.93
C GLN A 246 19.28 8.38 -0.64
N ALA A 247 19.96 7.25 -0.87
CA ALA A 247 21.38 7.13 -0.67
C ALA A 247 22.17 8.03 -1.65
N ASP A 248 21.76 8.08 -2.92
CA ASP A 248 22.33 8.97 -3.93
C ASP A 248 22.12 10.45 -3.58
N VAL A 249 20.91 10.84 -3.15
CA VAL A 249 20.63 12.22 -2.69
C VAL A 249 21.51 12.61 -1.50
N ASN A 250 21.71 11.69 -0.55
CA ASN A 250 22.47 11.97 0.67
C ASN A 250 23.99 12.00 0.45
N ARG A 251 24.50 11.23 -0.51
CA ARG A 251 25.95 10.92 -0.61
C ARG A 251 26.55 11.12 -2.01
N GLY A 252 25.74 11.52 -2.98
CA GLY A 252 26.06 11.46 -4.41
C GLY A 252 25.98 10.04 -4.97
N TYR A 253 25.94 9.93 -6.29
CA TYR A 253 25.88 8.64 -6.98
C TYR A 253 27.06 7.71 -6.63
N ARG A 254 26.73 6.51 -6.12
CA ARG A 254 27.71 5.48 -5.74
C ARG A 254 27.64 4.19 -6.54
N GLY A 255 26.85 4.15 -7.61
CA GLY A 255 26.75 2.98 -8.49
C GLY A 255 27.95 2.75 -9.42
N SER A 256 29.04 3.51 -9.28
CA SER A 256 30.22 3.32 -10.14
C SER A 256 31.03 2.08 -9.75
N VAL A 257 31.67 1.43 -10.74
CA VAL A 257 32.52 0.24 -10.52
C VAL A 257 33.54 0.47 -9.40
N ARG A 258 34.12 1.67 -9.32
CA ARG A 258 35.11 2.03 -8.30
C ARG A 258 34.53 2.11 -6.88
N HIS A 259 33.25 2.46 -6.73
CA HIS A 259 32.59 2.47 -5.43
C HIS A 259 32.15 1.06 -5.03
N THR A 260 31.55 0.30 -5.96
CA THR A 260 31.09 -1.07 -5.71
C THR A 260 32.26 -2.03 -5.48
N TYR A 261 33.33 -1.88 -6.25
CA TYR A 261 34.52 -2.72 -6.24
C TYR A 261 35.78 -1.85 -6.10
N PRO A 262 36.11 -1.35 -4.90
CA PRO A 262 37.22 -0.41 -4.69
C PRO A 262 38.59 -1.01 -5.04
N ASN A 263 38.70 -2.33 -5.03
CA ASN A 263 39.90 -3.07 -5.38
C ASN A 263 39.89 -3.60 -6.83
N ALA A 264 38.84 -3.30 -7.62
CA ALA A 264 38.82 -3.69 -9.02
C ALA A 264 39.85 -2.89 -9.81
N VAL A 265 40.70 -3.61 -10.56
CA VAL A 265 41.63 -3.03 -11.51
C VAL A 265 40.94 -3.03 -12.87
N VAL A 266 40.68 -1.85 -13.41
CA VAL A 266 40.17 -1.71 -14.78
C VAL A 266 41.38 -1.79 -15.71
N ASP A 267 41.62 -2.97 -16.29
CA ASP A 267 42.84 -3.26 -17.05
C ASP A 267 42.97 -2.42 -18.34
N ALA A 268 41.84 -2.02 -18.93
CA ALA A 268 41.73 -0.85 -19.83
C ALA A 268 40.25 -0.59 -20.17
N TYR A 269 39.73 0.56 -19.76
CA TYR A 269 38.52 1.12 -20.38
C TYR A 269 38.81 2.55 -20.83
N PRO A 270 39.20 2.75 -22.11
CA PRO A 270 39.73 4.03 -22.57
C PRO A 270 38.67 5.14 -22.68
N PHE A 271 37.38 4.81 -22.51
CA PHE A 271 36.26 5.73 -22.78
C PHE A 271 35.20 5.72 -21.67
N PRO A 272 35.55 6.01 -20.40
CA PRO A 272 34.62 5.96 -19.28
C PRO A 272 33.44 6.94 -19.42
N ASP A 273 33.65 8.06 -20.14
CA ASP A 273 32.67 9.14 -20.33
C ASP A 273 32.08 9.17 -21.74
N ASP A 274 32.27 8.11 -22.55
CA ASP A 274 31.75 8.08 -23.92
C ASP A 274 30.26 7.64 -23.91
N PRO A 275 29.35 8.52 -24.41
CA PRO A 275 27.94 8.23 -24.65
C PRO A 275 27.64 6.85 -25.22
N LEU A 276 28.45 6.39 -26.19
CA LEU A 276 28.25 5.12 -26.89
C LEU A 276 28.21 3.93 -25.94
N PHE A 277 28.90 4.03 -24.81
CA PHE A 277 29.02 2.98 -23.81
C PHE A 277 28.23 3.24 -22.53
N GLN A 278 27.49 4.35 -22.50
CA GLN A 278 26.56 4.67 -21.43
C GLN A 278 25.12 4.77 -21.97
N PRO A 279 24.61 3.73 -22.68
CA PRO A 279 23.33 3.80 -23.36
C PRO A 279 22.15 4.07 -22.41
N GLY A 280 22.26 3.67 -21.13
CA GLY A 280 21.25 4.00 -20.12
C GLY A 280 21.20 5.49 -19.78
N LEU A 281 22.35 6.15 -19.65
CA LEU A 281 22.43 7.60 -19.46
C LEU A 281 21.97 8.35 -20.71
N GLU A 282 22.40 7.91 -21.89
CA GLU A 282 21.99 8.49 -23.18
C GLU A 282 20.49 8.32 -23.48
N ALA A 283 19.90 7.21 -23.03
CA ALA A 283 18.47 6.97 -23.14
C ALA A 283 17.64 7.69 -22.05
N ASP A 284 18.27 8.47 -21.18
CA ASP A 284 17.66 9.09 -20.00
C ASP A 284 16.88 8.07 -19.16
N ASN A 285 17.44 6.87 -19.01
CA ASN A 285 16.86 5.84 -18.16
C ASN A 285 16.82 6.38 -16.72
N PRO A 286 15.64 6.44 -16.09
CA PRO A 286 15.51 6.90 -14.71
C PRO A 286 16.43 6.17 -13.74
N PHE A 287 16.79 4.91 -13.99
CA PHE A 287 17.71 4.12 -13.15
C PHE A 287 19.20 4.45 -13.37
N SER A 288 19.55 5.06 -14.50
CA SER A 288 20.93 5.37 -14.86
C SER A 288 21.36 6.79 -14.47
N GLN A 289 20.44 7.63 -14.00
CA GLN A 289 20.73 9.01 -13.60
C GLN A 289 21.74 9.07 -12.45
N THR A 290 22.75 9.94 -12.61
CA THR A 290 23.85 10.12 -11.65
C THR A 290 23.78 11.42 -10.85
N ASP A 291 22.98 12.40 -11.29
CA ASP A 291 22.68 13.65 -10.55
C ASP A 291 21.23 13.64 -10.04
N ARG A 292 20.92 12.75 -9.10
CA ARG A 292 19.58 12.67 -8.51
C ARG A 292 19.34 13.78 -7.51
N ARG A 293 18.22 14.48 -7.67
CA ARG A 293 17.78 15.57 -6.77
C ARG A 293 16.63 15.19 -5.85
N SER A 294 15.96 14.07 -6.13
CA SER A 294 14.84 13.56 -5.34
C SER A 294 15.01 12.06 -5.11
N ALA A 295 14.55 11.60 -3.94
CA ALA A 295 14.45 10.18 -3.61
C ALA A 295 13.16 9.54 -4.13
N VAL A 296 12.27 10.35 -4.73
CA VAL A 296 10.94 9.96 -5.17
C VAL A 296 10.77 10.20 -6.66
N ASP A 297 10.30 9.17 -7.37
CA ASP A 297 9.83 9.26 -8.73
C ASP A 297 8.32 9.54 -8.75
N ASN A 298 7.89 10.54 -9.53
CA ASN A 298 6.48 10.79 -9.83
C ASN A 298 6.10 10.05 -11.12
N LEU A 299 5.11 9.17 -11.03
CA LEU A 299 4.79 8.21 -12.08
C LEU A 299 3.28 8.26 -12.40
N ILE A 300 2.93 7.88 -13.62
CA ILE A 300 1.55 7.72 -14.08
C ILE A 300 1.41 6.33 -14.70
N ALA A 301 0.27 5.68 -14.47
CA ALA A 301 -0.05 4.40 -15.10
C ALA A 301 -1.54 4.27 -15.43
N GLY A 302 -1.84 3.64 -16.57
CA GLY A 302 -3.19 3.20 -16.98
C GLY A 302 -3.29 1.67 -17.06
N GLY A 303 -2.60 0.98 -16.15
CA GLY A 303 -2.51 -0.48 -16.07
C GLY A 303 -1.08 -1.02 -16.15
N PHE A 304 -0.94 -2.34 -15.97
CA PHE A 304 0.35 -3.04 -16.06
C PHE A 304 1.08 -2.78 -17.37
N GLY A 305 2.38 -2.49 -17.27
CA GLY A 305 3.25 -2.21 -18.43
C GLY A 305 3.13 -0.81 -19.03
N THR A 306 2.32 0.08 -18.45
CA THR A 306 2.15 1.47 -18.92
C THR A 306 2.82 2.52 -18.02
N LEU A 307 3.45 2.07 -16.93
CA LEU A 307 4.10 2.93 -15.94
C LEU A 307 5.11 3.86 -16.62
N THR A 308 4.87 5.16 -16.51
CA THR A 308 5.67 6.20 -17.18
C THR A 308 6.02 7.30 -16.18
N ALA A 309 7.25 7.79 -16.23
CA ALA A 309 7.67 8.91 -15.39
C ALA A 309 7.01 10.22 -15.85
N ASP A 310 6.46 10.96 -14.90
CA ASP A 310 6.07 12.35 -15.08
C ASP A 310 7.11 13.23 -14.36
N PRO A 311 8.01 13.92 -15.08
CA PRO A 311 9.15 14.64 -14.49
C PRO A 311 8.75 15.93 -13.74
N PHE A 312 7.56 15.97 -13.16
CA PHE A 312 7.06 17.08 -12.37
C PHE A 312 7.75 17.15 -11.01
N ALA A 313 8.56 18.19 -10.83
CA ALA A 313 9.49 18.34 -9.72
C ALA A 313 8.87 18.81 -8.39
N GLN A 314 7.63 18.39 -8.06
CA GLN A 314 6.95 18.81 -6.82
C GLN A 314 6.53 17.68 -5.91
N VAL A 315 6.96 16.45 -6.19
CA VAL A 315 6.89 15.35 -5.23
C VAL A 315 8.29 15.16 -4.67
N ALA A 316 8.42 15.30 -3.35
CA ALA A 316 9.64 15.00 -2.63
C ALA A 316 9.37 13.92 -1.59
N GLY A 317 10.45 13.34 -1.07
CA GLY A 317 10.34 12.46 0.06
C GLY A 317 11.67 12.14 0.70
N TRP A 318 11.60 11.79 1.97
CA TRP A 318 12.74 11.50 2.82
C TRP A 318 12.50 10.21 3.59
N GLY A 319 13.42 9.26 3.43
CA GLY A 319 13.35 7.96 4.08
C GLY A 319 14.52 7.72 5.02
N GLN A 320 14.24 7.16 6.19
CA GLN A 320 15.23 6.77 7.18
C GLN A 320 14.90 5.39 7.75
N TRP A 321 15.93 4.54 7.86
CA TRP A 321 15.82 3.22 8.49
C TRP A 321 16.44 3.26 9.87
N ARG A 322 15.76 2.68 10.86
CA ARG A 322 16.24 2.52 12.23
C ARG A 322 15.67 1.22 12.80
N GLU A 323 16.55 0.38 13.36
CA GLU A 323 16.17 -0.80 14.14
C GLU A 323 15.17 -1.76 13.44
N GLY A 324 15.38 -2.04 12.16
CA GLY A 324 14.53 -2.98 11.41
C GLY A 324 13.21 -2.39 10.90
N VAL A 325 13.12 -1.05 10.85
CA VAL A 325 11.94 -0.32 10.40
C VAL A 325 12.36 0.81 9.47
N TRP A 326 11.65 0.94 8.34
CA TRP A 326 11.71 2.12 7.48
C TRP A 326 10.59 3.08 7.84
N ARG A 327 10.92 4.37 7.88
CA ARG A 327 9.97 5.49 7.86
C ARG A 327 10.26 6.39 6.68
N VAL A 328 9.25 6.69 5.87
CA VAL A 328 9.36 7.52 4.67
C VAL A 328 8.27 8.59 4.69
N VAL A 329 8.66 9.85 4.62
CA VAL A 329 7.75 10.99 4.47
C VAL A 329 7.70 11.38 3.00
N PHE A 330 6.51 11.43 2.41
CA PHE A 330 6.23 12.05 1.12
C PHE A 330 5.69 13.46 1.33
N THR A 331 6.10 14.40 0.48
CA THR A 331 5.55 15.76 0.46
C THR A 331 5.17 16.20 -0.93
N ARG A 332 4.03 16.88 -1.00
CA ARG A 332 3.47 17.34 -2.28
C ARG A 332 2.46 18.47 -2.05
N PRO A 333 2.55 19.60 -2.78
CA PRO A 333 1.55 20.67 -2.70
C PRO A 333 0.14 20.16 -3.00
N LEU A 334 -0.88 20.56 -2.25
CA LEU A 334 -2.27 20.11 -2.43
C LEU A 334 -2.79 20.43 -3.84
N GLU A 335 -2.53 21.64 -4.34
CA GLU A 335 -2.93 22.02 -5.68
C GLU A 335 -1.78 21.93 -6.68
N VAL A 336 -1.93 21.03 -7.65
CA VAL A 336 -1.06 20.94 -8.82
C VAL A 336 -1.96 20.90 -10.05
N GLY A 337 -1.96 21.98 -10.84
CA GLY A 337 -2.70 22.08 -12.09
C GLY A 337 -2.06 21.29 -13.24
N ARG A 338 -1.78 20.00 -13.04
CA ARG A 338 -1.14 19.11 -14.03
C ARG A 338 -1.99 17.87 -14.27
N GLU A 339 -2.28 17.59 -15.55
CA GLU A 339 -3.01 16.40 -15.96
C GLU A 339 -2.29 15.11 -15.52
N GLY A 340 -3.05 14.04 -15.29
CA GLY A 340 -2.51 12.75 -14.84
C GLY A 340 -2.07 12.70 -13.37
N ASN A 341 -1.94 13.84 -12.69
CA ASN A 341 -1.61 13.91 -11.27
C ASN A 341 -2.89 13.88 -10.41
N VAL A 342 -2.77 13.48 -9.15
CA VAL A 342 -3.92 13.51 -8.22
C VAL A 342 -4.41 14.96 -8.00
N ARG A 343 -5.73 15.15 -7.88
CA ARG A 343 -6.29 16.44 -7.41
C ARG A 343 -6.57 16.34 -5.92
N LEU A 344 -5.77 17.04 -5.12
CA LEU A 344 -5.99 17.16 -3.68
C LEU A 344 -6.53 18.56 -3.40
N ARG A 345 -7.54 18.65 -2.52
CA ARG A 345 -8.06 19.92 -2.02
C ARG A 345 -8.42 19.73 -0.55
N ARG A 346 -8.42 20.82 0.20
CA ARG A 346 -9.00 20.83 1.55
C ARG A 346 -10.48 20.45 1.46
N ASP A 347 -10.99 19.77 2.49
CA ASP A 347 -12.39 19.32 2.57
C ASP A 347 -12.77 18.40 1.41
N THR A 348 -11.83 17.52 1.00
CA THR A 348 -12.10 16.53 -0.04
C THR A 348 -11.54 15.16 0.30
N TRP A 349 -12.24 14.16 -0.21
CA TRP A 349 -11.89 12.76 -0.11
C TRP A 349 -11.24 12.30 -1.41
N THR A 350 -10.21 11.47 -1.29
CA THR A 350 -9.63 10.73 -2.41
C THR A 350 -9.29 9.31 -1.99
N ASP A 351 -9.02 8.43 -2.94
CA ASP A 351 -8.55 7.08 -2.61
C ASP A 351 -7.02 7.05 -2.62
N VAL A 352 -6.44 6.29 -1.70
CA VAL A 352 -5.00 6.04 -1.63
C VAL A 352 -4.73 4.54 -1.49
N ALA A 353 -3.74 4.04 -2.22
CA ALA A 353 -3.25 2.68 -2.13
C ALA A 353 -1.73 2.69 -1.95
N PHE A 354 -1.18 1.58 -1.48
CA PHE A 354 0.23 1.47 -1.12
C PHE A 354 0.87 0.23 -1.70
N ALA A 355 2.19 0.29 -1.90
CA ALA A 355 3.00 -0.89 -2.18
C ALA A 355 4.39 -0.77 -1.53
N ILE A 356 4.94 -1.90 -1.11
CA ILE A 356 6.31 -1.99 -0.56
C ILE A 356 7.09 -3.09 -1.29
N TRP A 357 8.40 -2.86 -1.40
CA TRP A 357 9.38 -3.80 -1.98
C TRP A 357 10.50 -4.01 -0.96
N ASP A 358 10.80 -5.28 -0.69
CA ASP A 358 11.95 -5.74 0.12
C ASP A 358 13.12 -6.11 -0.81
N GLY A 359 14.21 -5.35 -0.74
CA GLY A 359 15.39 -5.54 -1.58
C GLY A 359 16.09 -6.88 -1.32
N ALA A 360 16.19 -7.31 -0.07
CA ALA A 360 16.76 -8.60 0.30
C ALA A 360 15.93 -9.79 -0.20
N ALA A 361 14.63 -9.62 -0.42
CA ALA A 361 13.74 -10.59 -1.07
C ALA A 361 13.78 -10.52 -2.61
N GLU A 362 14.70 -9.75 -3.20
CA GLU A 362 14.83 -9.52 -4.64
C GLU A 362 13.58 -8.90 -5.28
N GLU A 363 12.79 -8.17 -4.50
CA GLU A 363 11.55 -7.55 -4.96
C GLU A 363 11.86 -6.33 -5.85
N ARG A 364 11.27 -6.31 -7.04
CA ARG A 364 11.32 -5.17 -7.97
C ARG A 364 10.14 -5.23 -8.93
N ASP A 365 9.79 -4.08 -9.49
CA ASP A 365 8.70 -3.95 -10.48
C ASP A 365 7.38 -4.56 -9.96
N GLY A 366 6.83 -5.59 -10.61
CA GLY A 366 5.58 -6.26 -10.21
C GLY A 366 5.69 -7.16 -8.97
N MET A 367 6.90 -7.59 -8.59
CA MET A 367 7.13 -8.39 -7.39
C MET A 367 7.16 -7.47 -6.18
N LYS A 368 6.03 -7.37 -5.47
CA LYS A 368 5.84 -6.43 -4.37
C LYS A 368 4.66 -6.81 -3.50
N SER A 369 4.63 -6.28 -2.29
CA SER A 369 3.44 -6.35 -1.44
C SER A 369 2.56 -5.11 -1.70
N VAL A 370 1.25 -5.30 -1.83
CA VAL A 370 0.27 -4.27 -2.20
C VAL A 370 -0.89 -4.19 -1.21
N ALA A 371 -1.39 -2.97 -0.99
CA ALA A 371 -2.64 -2.69 -0.29
C ALA A 371 -3.74 -2.28 -1.29
N ASN A 372 -4.99 -2.58 -0.94
CA ASN A 372 -6.15 -2.04 -1.66
C ASN A 372 -6.30 -0.53 -1.39
N PHE A 373 -7.14 0.12 -2.20
CA PHE A 373 -7.55 1.49 -1.95
C PHE A 373 -8.25 1.60 -0.60
N ILE A 374 -7.85 2.63 0.15
CA ILE A 374 -8.52 3.15 1.33
C ILE A 374 -8.82 4.63 1.11
N ALA A 375 -9.73 5.20 1.89
CA ALA A 375 -10.01 6.62 1.81
C ALA A 375 -8.88 7.45 2.45
N LEU A 376 -8.46 8.51 1.76
CA LEU A 376 -7.68 9.63 2.29
C LEU A 376 -8.61 10.84 2.41
N ASP A 377 -8.78 11.33 3.63
CA ASP A 377 -9.55 12.52 3.94
C ASP A 377 -8.60 13.70 4.20
N VAL A 378 -8.73 14.78 3.44
CA VAL A 378 -7.96 16.02 3.61
C VAL A 378 -8.81 16.97 4.47
N GLU A 379 -8.73 16.73 5.78
CA GLU A 379 -9.62 17.26 6.80
C GLU A 379 -9.25 18.70 7.18
N PRO A 380 -10.12 19.70 6.93
CA PRO A 380 -9.86 21.08 7.34
C PRO A 380 -9.83 21.28 8.85
N GLU A 381 -10.35 20.34 9.65
CA GLU A 381 -10.22 20.43 11.10
C GLU A 381 -8.75 20.30 11.54
N PRO A 382 -8.28 21.22 12.42
CA PRO A 382 -6.92 21.17 12.93
C PRO A 382 -6.70 19.86 13.68
N LEU A 383 -5.47 19.37 13.70
CA LEU A 383 -5.04 18.22 14.50
C LEU A 383 -5.57 18.39 15.93
N GLY A 384 -6.66 17.66 16.21
CA GLY A 384 -7.29 17.71 17.52
C GLY A 384 -6.27 17.26 18.54
N THR A 385 -6.10 18.03 19.62
CA THR A 385 -5.45 17.51 20.83
C THR A 385 -6.32 16.34 21.27
N GLY A 386 -5.87 15.12 20.98
CA GLY A 386 -6.60 13.86 21.11
C GLY A 386 -6.95 13.47 22.54
N GLY A 387 -7.62 14.35 23.28
CA GLY A 387 -8.40 14.00 24.45
C GLY A 387 -9.84 13.88 24.00
N PHE A 388 -10.42 12.68 24.14
CA PHE A 388 -11.85 12.63 24.41
C PHE A 388 -12.11 13.65 25.50
N PRO A 389 -13.02 14.62 25.31
CA PRO A 389 -13.33 15.54 26.38
C PRO A 389 -13.68 14.69 27.60
N GLU A 390 -13.04 14.86 28.75
CA GLU A 390 -13.31 13.97 29.90
C GLU A 390 -14.71 14.21 30.49
N TRP A 391 -15.37 15.31 30.10
CA TRP A 391 -16.65 15.73 30.64
C TRP A 391 -17.81 14.72 30.43
N PRO A 392 -17.95 13.96 29.32
CA PRO A 392 -18.95 12.92 29.18
C PRO A 392 -18.69 11.75 30.15
N LEU A 393 -17.43 11.39 30.41
CA LEU A 393 -17.09 10.39 31.43
C LEU A 393 -17.45 10.88 32.83
N LEU A 394 -17.20 12.15 33.13
CA LEU A 394 -17.59 12.77 34.39
C LEU A 394 -19.12 12.83 34.58
N LEU A 395 -19.88 13.09 33.51
CA LEU A 395 -21.34 13.04 33.56
C LEU A 395 -21.88 11.62 33.80
N VAL A 396 -21.28 10.62 33.18
CA VAL A 396 -21.63 9.20 33.41
C VAL A 396 -21.29 8.77 34.81
N LEU A 397 -20.10 9.13 35.31
CA LEU A 397 -19.67 8.86 36.68
C LEU A 397 -20.61 9.54 37.67
N GLY A 398 -20.97 10.81 37.43
CA GLY A 398 -21.94 11.56 38.23
C GLY A 398 -23.32 10.94 38.25
N ALA A 399 -23.84 10.50 37.10
CA ALA A 399 -25.11 9.79 36.99
C ALA A 399 -25.07 8.43 37.73
N TRP A 400 -23.95 7.71 37.62
CA TRP A 400 -23.72 6.47 38.36
C TRP A 400 -23.72 6.67 39.87
N VAL A 401 -23.02 7.69 40.36
CA VAL A 401 -22.99 8.03 41.78
C VAL A 401 -24.39 8.43 42.26
N ALA A 402 -25.14 9.22 41.49
CA ALA A 402 -26.50 9.61 41.85
C ALA A 402 -27.45 8.40 41.94
N ILE A 403 -27.39 7.49 40.94
CA ILE A 403 -28.20 6.26 40.93
C ILE A 403 -27.81 5.35 42.10
N ALA A 404 -26.51 5.15 42.36
CA ALA A 404 -26.02 4.35 43.48
C ALA A 404 -26.46 4.94 44.83
N THR A 405 -26.47 6.27 44.96
CA THR A 405 -26.91 6.97 46.17
C THR A 405 -28.41 6.81 46.39
N ILE A 406 -29.22 6.94 45.34
CA ILE A 406 -30.67 6.73 45.41
C ILE A 406 -30.97 5.28 45.82
N VAL A 407 -30.29 4.30 45.22
CA VAL A 407 -30.45 2.88 45.58
C VAL A 407 -30.01 2.59 47.02
N ALA A 408 -28.92 3.23 47.49
CA ALA A 408 -28.47 3.09 48.87
C ALA A 408 -29.45 3.70 49.89
N LEU A 409 -30.17 4.76 49.49
CA LEU A 409 -31.19 5.43 50.31
C LEU A 409 -32.54 4.69 50.30
N ASP A 410 -32.86 3.97 49.22
CA ASP A 410 -34.08 3.16 49.07
C ASP A 410 -33.95 1.73 49.61
N LEU A 411 -32.76 1.33 50.08
CA LEU A 411 -32.62 0.08 50.82
C LEU A 411 -33.43 0.21 52.12
N PRO A 412 -34.48 -0.62 52.33
CA PRO A 412 -35.20 -0.60 53.58
C PRO A 412 -34.20 -0.87 54.69
N ARG A 413 -34.06 0.08 55.62
CA ARG A 413 -33.29 -0.13 56.85
C ARG A 413 -33.89 -1.36 57.52
N ALA A 414 -33.25 -2.50 57.34
CA ALA A 414 -33.59 -3.73 58.03
C ALA A 414 -33.45 -3.43 59.52
N GLY A 415 -34.60 -3.23 60.16
CA GLY A 415 -34.69 -3.01 61.59
C GLY A 415 -34.14 -4.21 62.34
N ARG A 416 -33.44 -3.86 63.43
CA ARG A 416 -33.07 -4.62 64.63
C ARG A 416 -33.72 -5.99 64.83
#